data_AF-A0A960T7W1-F1
#
_entry.id   AF-A0A960T7W1-F1
#
_cell.length_a   1.000
_cell.length_b   1.000
_cell.length_c   1.000
_cell.angle_alpha   90.00
_cell.angle_beta   90.00
_cell.angle_gamma   90.00
#
_symmetry.space_group_name_H-M   'P 1'
#
loop_
_entity.id
_entity.type
_entity.pdbx_description
1 polymer ?
#
loop_
_entity_poly.entity_id
_entity_poly.type
_entity_poly.pdbx_seq_one_letter_code
_entity_poly.pdbx_strand_id
1 'polypeptide(L)'
;MDLAKREAMTGLKIETVAYLDPKGSLSKRCKHKISKAELVRGYEIMVTSRYVDERMITLQRQGTITFALAAYGEEAAIVASTAALKGEDWIYPQYREVGAMWWRGMTIQDYMHHMFCNAKDPILGRQMPNHFGSRALNVVTVS
;
A
#
# COMPACT_ATOMS: atom_id res chain seq x y z
N MET A 1 4.82 27.85 -0.47
CA MET A 1 5.17 28.26 0.91
C MET A 1 6.44 27.51 1.26
N ASP A 2 7.53 28.25 1.40
CA ASP A 2 8.92 27.76 1.42
C ASP A 2 9.20 26.83 2.62
N LEU A 3 9.77 25.64 2.36
CA LEU A 3 10.18 24.66 3.37
C LEU A 3 11.15 25.28 4.39
N ALA A 4 12.00 26.20 3.95
CA ALA A 4 12.93 26.92 4.81
C ALA A 4 12.22 27.78 5.87
N LYS A 5 11.01 28.28 5.59
CA LYS A 5 10.23 29.07 6.57
C LYS A 5 9.57 28.22 7.65
N ARG A 6 9.38 26.90 7.44
CA ARG A 6 8.83 25.99 8.47
C ARG A 6 9.91 25.50 9.45
N GLU A 7 11.13 25.27 8.96
CA GLU A 7 12.27 24.85 9.79
C GLU A 7 12.66 25.93 10.82
N ALA A 8 12.52 27.20 10.46
CA ALA A 8 12.83 28.34 11.34
C ALA A 8 11.88 28.51 12.54
N MET A 9 10.71 27.87 12.56
CA MET A 9 9.66 28.13 13.56
C MET A 9 9.68 27.16 14.76
N THR A 10 10.44 26.06 14.69
CA THR A 10 10.49 25.03 15.76
C THR A 10 11.91 24.68 16.23
N GLY A 11 12.95 25.09 15.51
CA GLY A 11 14.35 24.78 15.86
C GLY A 11 14.72 23.29 15.77
N LEU A 12 13.79 22.44 15.33
CA LEU A 12 13.92 20.99 15.32
C LEU A 12 14.20 20.51 13.90
N LYS A 13 15.47 20.18 13.62
CA LYS A 13 15.88 19.57 12.35
C LYS A 13 15.73 18.05 12.46
N ILE A 14 14.70 17.50 11.83
CA ILE A 14 14.50 16.04 11.76
C ILE A 14 15.20 15.52 10.50
N GLU A 15 16.20 14.67 10.67
CA GLU A 15 16.93 14.08 9.54
C GLU A 15 16.11 12.99 8.84
N THR A 16 16.21 12.93 7.51
CA THR A 16 15.62 11.84 6.72
C THR A 16 16.53 10.60 6.76
N VAL A 17 15.96 9.46 7.13
CA VAL A 17 16.67 8.18 7.13
C VAL A 17 16.64 7.57 5.72
N ALA A 18 17.81 7.36 5.12
CA ALA A 18 17.97 6.71 3.82
C ALA A 18 19.11 5.69 3.84
N TYR A 19 18.83 4.48 3.39
CA TYR A 19 19.79 3.37 3.35
C TYR A 19 20.18 2.93 1.93
N LEU A 20 19.33 3.13 0.91
CA LEU A 20 19.69 2.92 -0.49
C LEU A 20 19.93 4.25 -1.18
N ASP A 21 20.95 4.31 -2.03
CA ASP A 21 21.13 5.42 -2.97
C ASP A 21 20.30 5.21 -4.26
N PRO A 22 20.14 6.23 -5.12
CA PRO A 22 19.38 6.11 -6.37
C PRO A 22 19.94 5.09 -7.39
N LYS A 23 21.18 4.62 -7.21
CA LYS A 23 21.79 3.57 -8.04
C LYS A 23 21.55 2.17 -7.46
N GLY A 24 20.87 2.06 -6.32
CA GLY A 24 20.59 0.81 -5.62
C GLY A 24 21.71 0.35 -4.69
N SER A 25 22.72 1.18 -4.42
CA SER A 25 23.82 0.80 -3.52
C SER A 25 23.37 0.95 -2.06
N LEU A 26 23.56 -0.11 -1.28
CA LEU A 26 23.22 -0.12 0.14
C LEU A 26 24.30 0.61 0.97
N SER A 27 23.87 1.56 1.79
CA SER A 27 24.71 2.28 2.74
C SER A 27 25.28 1.33 3.80
N LYS A 28 26.57 1.49 4.11
CA LYS A 28 27.25 0.79 5.22
C LYS A 28 26.59 1.05 6.59
N ARG A 29 25.76 2.09 6.71
CA ARG A 29 24.98 2.40 7.92
C ARG A 29 23.80 1.46 8.13
N CYS A 30 23.34 0.75 7.08
CA CYS A 30 22.24 -0.20 7.21
C CYS A 30 22.72 -1.46 7.93
N LYS A 31 22.18 -1.70 9.13
CA LYS A 31 22.44 -2.91 9.92
C LYS A 31 21.32 -3.96 9.79
N HIS A 32 20.22 -3.61 9.11
CA HIS A 32 19.08 -4.49 8.94
C HIS A 32 19.42 -5.64 7.99
N LYS A 33 19.04 -6.85 8.38
CA LYS A 33 19.17 -8.05 7.57
C LYS A 33 17.77 -8.50 7.21
N ILE A 34 17.44 -8.43 5.93
CA ILE A 34 16.17 -8.89 5.37
C ILE A 34 16.51 -10.03 4.41
N SER A 35 15.76 -11.12 4.45
CA SER A 35 16.05 -12.25 3.56
C SER A 35 15.80 -11.86 2.10
N LYS A 36 16.55 -12.49 1.18
CA LYS A 36 16.31 -12.30 -0.26
C LYS A 36 14.87 -12.65 -0.64
N ALA A 37 14.29 -13.68 -0.02
CA ALA A 37 12.92 -14.10 -0.27
C ALA A 37 11.90 -13.02 0.11
N GLU A 38 12.07 -12.38 1.28
CA GLU A 38 11.21 -11.27 1.71
C GLU A 38 11.36 -10.05 0.79
N LEU A 39 12.58 -9.72 0.35
CA LEU A 39 12.82 -8.63 -0.59
C LEU A 39 12.15 -8.87 -1.94
N VAL A 40 12.26 -10.10 -2.47
CA VAL A 40 11.62 -10.49 -3.74
C VAL A 40 10.10 -10.42 -3.60
N ARG A 41 9.53 -10.99 -2.52
CA ARG A 41 8.09 -10.91 -2.25
C ARG A 41 7.60 -9.47 -2.17
N GLY A 42 8.33 -8.61 -1.46
CA GLY A 42 8.01 -7.18 -1.37
C GLY A 42 8.02 -6.50 -2.74
N TYR A 43 9.03 -6.79 -3.56
CA TYR A 43 9.12 -6.28 -4.92
C TYR A 43 7.96 -6.74 -5.82
N GLU A 44 7.62 -8.03 -5.78
CA GLU A 44 6.49 -8.59 -6.53
C GLU A 44 5.18 -7.90 -6.17
N ILE A 45 4.94 -7.64 -4.88
CA ILE A 45 3.73 -6.96 -4.41
C ILE A 45 3.73 -5.48 -4.85
N MET A 46 4.87 -4.78 -4.77
CA MET A 46 4.96 -3.39 -5.24
C MET A 46 4.65 -3.29 -6.75
N VAL A 47 5.23 -4.19 -7.55
CA VAL A 47 4.99 -4.24 -9.00
C VAL A 47 3.54 -4.59 -9.31
N THR A 48 2.98 -5.57 -8.60
CA THR A 48 1.56 -5.95 -8.71
C THR A 48 0.65 -4.75 -8.40
N SER A 49 0.97 -3.97 -7.36
CA SER A 49 0.24 -2.74 -7.01
C SER A 49 0.16 -1.78 -8.15
N ARG A 50 1.31 -1.47 -8.74
CA ARG A 50 1.36 -0.54 -9.86
C ARG A 50 0.54 -1.02 -11.05
N TYR A 51 0.65 -2.31 -11.40
CA TYR A 51 -0.11 -2.85 -12.53
C TYR A 51 -1.60 -2.88 -12.29
N VAL A 52 -2.05 -3.28 -11.09
CA VAL A 52 -3.48 -3.31 -10.76
C VAL A 52 -4.04 -1.88 -10.76
N ASP A 53 -3.33 -0.93 -10.16
CA ASP A 53 -3.72 0.48 -10.14
C ASP A 53 -3.91 1.05 -11.56
N GLU A 54 -2.96 0.81 -12.46
CA GLU A 54 -3.06 1.24 -13.87
C GLU A 54 -4.31 0.66 -14.55
N ARG A 55 -4.63 -0.61 -14.29
CA ARG A 55 -5.82 -1.27 -14.83
C ARG A 55 -7.10 -0.70 -14.22
N MET A 56 -7.14 -0.46 -12.91
CA MET A 56 -8.34 0.08 -12.25
C MET A 56 -8.62 1.50 -12.72
N ILE A 57 -7.59 2.34 -12.87
CA ILE A 57 -7.74 3.67 -13.45
C ILE A 57 -8.27 3.60 -14.89
N THR A 58 -7.81 2.63 -15.69
CA THR A 58 -8.32 2.44 -17.05
C THR A 58 -9.80 2.04 -17.05
N LEU A 59 -10.20 1.08 -16.20
CA LEU A 59 -11.58 0.63 -16.09
C LEU A 59 -12.52 1.74 -15.56
N GLN A 60 -12.03 2.54 -14.62
CA GLN A 60 -12.78 3.68 -14.08
C GLN A 60 -13.05 4.72 -15.16
N ARG A 61 -12.06 5.04 -16.00
CA ARG A 61 -12.21 5.96 -17.14
C ARG A 61 -13.17 5.44 -18.21
N GLN A 62 -13.31 4.11 -18.32
CA GLN A 62 -14.28 3.46 -19.21
C GLN A 62 -15.69 3.39 -18.60
N GLY A 63 -15.88 3.82 -17.34
CA GLY A 63 -17.14 3.69 -16.61
C GLY A 63 -17.50 2.24 -16.23
N THR A 64 -16.54 1.31 -16.33
CA THR A 64 -16.76 -0.10 -15.96
C THR A 64 -16.81 -0.29 -14.44
N ILE A 65 -16.02 0.51 -13.71
CA ILE A 65 -16.08 0.63 -12.24
C ILE A 65 -16.32 2.09 -11.86
N THR A 66 -16.89 2.33 -10.68
CA THR A 66 -17.34 3.67 -10.29
C THR A 66 -16.23 4.54 -9.72
N PHE A 67 -15.23 3.96 -9.06
CA PHE A 67 -14.13 4.67 -8.43
C PHE A 67 -12.83 3.84 -8.49
N ALA A 68 -11.70 4.53 -8.64
CA ALA A 68 -10.37 3.95 -8.56
C ALA A 68 -9.38 5.03 -8.12
N LEU A 69 -8.42 4.63 -7.30
CA LEU A 69 -7.37 5.49 -6.79
C LEU A 69 -6.09 4.67 -6.68
N ALA A 70 -5.00 5.23 -7.21
CA ALA A 70 -3.71 4.57 -7.31
C ALA A 70 -2.74 5.03 -6.23
N ALA A 71 -1.87 4.15 -5.73
CA ALA A 71 -0.85 4.44 -4.72
C ALA A 71 0.55 4.70 -5.35
N TYR A 72 0.59 5.39 -6.49
CA TYR A 72 1.83 5.61 -7.24
C TYR A 72 2.89 6.34 -6.40
N GLY A 73 4.03 5.70 -6.20
CA GLY A 73 5.15 6.22 -5.41
C GLY A 73 5.07 5.89 -3.92
N GLU A 74 3.95 5.32 -3.46
CA GLU A 74 3.72 4.94 -2.06
C GLU A 74 3.87 3.42 -1.84
N GLU A 75 4.08 2.63 -2.91
CA GLU A 75 4.05 1.16 -2.85
C GLU A 75 5.05 0.59 -1.85
N ALA A 76 6.27 1.13 -1.83
CA ALA A 76 7.33 0.69 -0.91
C ALA A 76 6.99 1.02 0.54
N ALA A 77 6.41 2.20 0.81
CA ALA A 77 6.05 2.62 2.15
C ALA A 77 4.95 1.72 2.73
N ILE A 78 3.95 1.39 1.91
CA ILE A 78 2.83 0.51 2.28
C ILE A 78 3.33 -0.92 2.52
N VAL A 79 4.06 -1.50 1.56
CA VAL A 79 4.48 -2.91 1.64
C VAL A 79 5.51 -3.11 2.74
N ALA A 80 6.52 -2.24 2.86
CA ALA A 80 7.58 -2.41 3.85
C ALA A 80 7.09 -2.19 5.28
N SER A 81 6.20 -1.22 5.51
CA SER A 81 5.59 -1.02 6.84
C SER A 81 4.75 -2.23 7.25
N THR A 82 3.97 -2.79 6.31
CA THR A 82 3.18 -3.99 6.55
C THR A 82 4.05 -5.23 6.79
N ALA A 83 5.17 -5.35 6.06
CA ALA A 83 6.12 -6.45 6.22
C ALA A 83 6.80 -6.49 7.60
N ALA A 84 6.93 -5.34 8.25
CA ALA A 84 7.49 -5.25 9.59
C ALA A 84 6.49 -5.63 10.70
N LEU A 85 5.20 -5.75 10.39
CA LEU A 85 4.15 -6.12 11.34
C LEU A 85 4.05 -7.65 11.50
N LYS A 86 3.57 -8.08 12.67
CA LYS A 86 3.20 -9.48 12.92
C LYS A 86 1.84 -9.80 12.32
N GLY A 87 1.59 -11.10 12.13
CA GLY A 87 0.32 -11.65 11.64
C GLY A 87 -0.91 -11.14 12.41
N GLU A 88 -0.80 -10.97 13.72
CA GLU A 88 -1.90 -10.56 14.59
C GLU A 88 -2.11 -9.04 14.68
N ASP A 89 -1.16 -8.23 14.20
CA ASP A 89 -1.24 -6.77 14.33
C ASP A 89 -2.34 -6.21 13.43
N TRP A 90 -3.20 -5.38 14.00
CA TRP A 90 -4.29 -4.73 13.29
C TRP A 90 -3.79 -3.57 12.43
N ILE A 91 -4.31 -3.49 11.22
CA ILE A 91 -4.06 -2.38 10.29
C ILE A 91 -5.32 -1.55 10.17
N TYR A 92 -5.17 -0.23 10.33
CA TYR A 92 -6.17 0.79 10.06
C TYR A 92 -5.74 1.53 8.79
N PRO A 93 -6.15 1.06 7.59
CA PRO A 93 -5.78 1.67 6.34
C PRO A 93 -6.63 2.90 6.02
N GLN A 94 -6.16 3.69 5.06
CA GLN A 94 -6.97 4.65 4.32
C GLN A 94 -7.33 3.97 2.98
N TYR A 95 -7.26 4.65 1.84
CA TYR A 95 -7.69 4.13 0.53
C TYR A 95 -6.52 3.78 -0.42
N ARG A 96 -5.26 3.82 0.05
CA ARG A 96 -4.06 3.55 -0.79
C ARG A 96 -3.40 2.22 -0.47
N GLU A 97 -3.77 1.58 0.63
CA GLU A 97 -3.01 0.49 1.23
C GLU A 97 -3.35 -0.90 0.63
N VAL A 98 -3.73 -0.99 -0.65
CA VAL A 98 -4.04 -2.29 -1.29
C VAL A 98 -2.85 -3.25 -1.26
N GLY A 99 -1.62 -2.72 -1.37
CA GLY A 99 -0.39 -3.50 -1.21
C GLY A 99 -0.26 -4.17 0.17
N ALA A 100 -0.79 -3.55 1.23
CA ALA A 100 -0.84 -4.15 2.56
C ALA A 100 -1.79 -5.35 2.59
N MET A 101 -2.91 -5.26 1.88
CA MET A 101 -3.88 -6.37 1.78
C MET A 101 -3.28 -7.59 1.11
N TRP A 102 -2.57 -7.42 0.00
CA TRP A 102 -1.90 -8.56 -0.65
C TRP A 102 -0.75 -9.11 0.17
N TRP A 103 -0.02 -8.27 0.92
CA TRP A 103 0.96 -8.77 1.89
C TRP A 103 0.30 -9.65 2.96
N ARG A 104 -0.89 -9.27 3.42
CA ARG A 104 -1.70 -10.04 4.38
C ARG A 104 -2.36 -11.28 3.77
N GLY A 105 -2.36 -11.43 2.44
CA GLY A 105 -2.90 -12.59 1.75
C GLY A 105 -4.29 -12.42 1.15
N MET A 106 -4.78 -11.18 1.01
CA MET A 106 -5.94 -10.92 0.15
C MET A 106 -5.60 -11.34 -1.27
N THR A 107 -6.51 -12.07 -1.93
CA THR A 107 -6.30 -12.44 -3.32
C THR A 107 -6.64 -11.26 -4.25
N ILE A 108 -5.99 -11.19 -5.40
CA ILE A 108 -6.38 -10.23 -6.45
C ILE A 108 -7.85 -10.45 -6.83
N GLN A 109 -8.33 -11.69 -6.84
CA GLN A 109 -9.71 -12.00 -7.15
C GLN A 109 -10.70 -11.37 -6.15
N ASP A 110 -10.43 -11.45 -4.85
CA ASP A 110 -11.27 -10.81 -3.82
C ASP A 110 -11.28 -9.29 -3.97
N TYR A 111 -10.11 -8.70 -4.25
CA TYR A 111 -10.00 -7.27 -4.55
C TYR A 111 -10.83 -6.90 -5.79
N MET A 112 -10.78 -7.68 -6.85
CA MET A 112 -11.58 -7.46 -8.06
C MET A 112 -13.08 -7.62 -7.79
N HIS A 113 -13.49 -8.55 -6.94
CA HIS A 113 -14.89 -8.68 -6.53
C HIS A 113 -15.39 -7.41 -5.82
N HIS A 114 -14.55 -6.83 -4.96
CA HIS A 114 -14.82 -5.56 -4.31
C HIS A 114 -14.86 -4.38 -5.30
N MET A 115 -13.90 -4.27 -6.22
CA MET A 115 -13.87 -3.17 -7.20
C MET A 115 -15.09 -3.13 -8.13
N PHE A 116 -15.70 -4.29 -8.40
CA PHE A 116 -16.90 -4.41 -9.22
C PHE A 116 -18.21 -4.42 -8.42
N CYS A 117 -18.15 -4.35 -7.08
CA CYS A 117 -19.31 -4.43 -6.18
C CYS A 117 -20.23 -5.63 -6.50
N ASN A 118 -19.64 -6.78 -6.85
CA ASN A 118 -20.41 -7.92 -7.34
C ASN A 118 -20.89 -8.84 -6.19
N ALA A 119 -21.65 -9.88 -6.52
CA ALA A 119 -22.22 -10.80 -5.53
C ALA A 119 -21.19 -11.59 -4.69
N LYS A 120 -19.92 -11.59 -5.10
CA LYS A 120 -18.80 -12.23 -4.38
C LYS A 120 -17.94 -11.22 -3.62
N ASP A 121 -18.32 -9.95 -3.58
CA ASP A 121 -17.64 -8.93 -2.77
C ASP A 121 -17.71 -9.34 -1.28
N PRO A 122 -16.57 -9.48 -0.58
CA PRO A 122 -16.54 -9.81 0.85
C PRO A 122 -17.35 -8.87 1.74
N ILE A 123 -17.58 -7.62 1.30
CA ILE A 123 -18.38 -6.62 2.02
C ILE A 123 -19.76 -6.37 1.39
N LEU A 124 -20.19 -7.25 0.48
CA LEU A 124 -21.52 -7.30 -0.11
C LEU A 124 -21.90 -6.06 -0.94
N GLY A 125 -20.93 -5.38 -1.57
CA GLY A 125 -21.18 -4.20 -2.40
C GLY A 125 -21.67 -2.98 -1.61
N ARG A 126 -21.53 -2.98 -0.28
CA ARG A 126 -22.05 -1.92 0.60
C ARG A 126 -21.16 -0.69 0.70
N GLN A 127 -19.91 -0.80 0.24
CA GLN A 127 -18.97 0.32 0.22
C GLN A 127 -18.58 0.68 -1.20
N MET A 128 -18.04 1.90 -1.34
CA MET A 128 -17.38 2.34 -2.56
C MET A 128 -16.19 1.42 -2.91
N PRO A 129 -15.87 1.22 -4.19
CA PRO A 129 -14.60 0.61 -4.58
C PRO A 129 -13.40 1.26 -3.88
N ASN A 130 -12.35 0.49 -3.60
CA ASN A 130 -11.20 0.85 -2.75
C ASN A 130 -11.47 1.02 -1.24
N HIS A 131 -12.69 0.77 -0.75
CA HIS A 131 -12.98 0.68 0.69
C HIS A 131 -13.01 -0.78 1.17
N PHE A 132 -11.85 -1.44 1.07
CA PHE A 132 -11.70 -2.83 1.47
C PHE A 132 -11.58 -2.98 2.99
N GLY A 133 -11.83 -4.20 3.48
CA GLY A 133 -11.65 -4.57 4.88
C GLY A 133 -11.68 -6.09 5.00
N SER A 134 -10.98 -6.63 6.00
CA SER A 134 -11.02 -8.08 6.25
C SER A 134 -10.67 -8.40 7.69
N ARG A 135 -11.67 -8.90 8.43
CA ARG A 135 -11.47 -9.41 9.79
C ARG A 135 -10.50 -10.61 9.83
N ALA A 136 -10.54 -11.47 8.80
CA ALA A 136 -9.65 -12.63 8.72
C ALA A 136 -8.17 -12.23 8.55
N LEU A 137 -7.92 -11.03 8.01
CA LEU A 137 -6.58 -10.50 7.78
C LEU A 137 -6.15 -9.43 8.80
N ASN A 138 -6.96 -9.21 9.85
CA ASN A 138 -6.78 -8.14 10.84
C ASN A 138 -6.68 -6.74 10.19
N VAL A 139 -7.51 -6.49 9.19
CA VAL A 139 -7.60 -5.19 8.53
C VAL A 139 -8.99 -4.59 8.75
N VAL A 140 -9.02 -3.43 9.39
CA VAL A 140 -10.25 -2.67 9.61
C VAL A 140 -10.76 -2.12 8.29
N THR A 141 -12.07 -2.11 8.10
CA THR A 141 -12.70 -1.56 6.91
C THR A 141 -12.42 -0.07 6.80
N VAL A 142 -11.98 0.37 5.63
CA VAL A 142 -11.80 1.78 5.29
C VAL A 142 -13.14 2.53 5.39
N SER A 143 -13.11 3.75 5.93
CA SER A 143 -14.24 4.66 6.06
C SER A 143 -14.18 5.82 5.07
#